data_AF-A0A920QTH3-F1
#
_entry.id   AF-A0A920QTH3-F1
#
_cell.length_a   1.000
_cell.length_b   1.000
_cell.length_c   1.000
_cell.angle_alpha   90.00
_cell.angle_beta   90.00
_cell.angle_gamma   90.00
#
_symmetry.space_group_name_H-M   'P 1'
#
loop_
_entity.id
_entity.type
_entity.pdbx_description
1 polymer ?
#
loop_
_entity_poly.entity_id
_entity_poly.type
_entity_poly.pdbx_seq_one_letter_code
_entity_poly.pdbx_strand_id
1 'polypeptide(L)'
;MRLLLSSLVFMVGVSPAFAQSSNRIAAEGGDIVITPIIHSSAQVEHAGRVIHIDPWSLGDLSQAKAADLILVTDDPGHHLDPVAIAQLRKPGAPVVLTAKAHGQFSDGIVISNGESSVFAGIEVEAVGAYDMTPGLPYHPKGEANGYVITLGGKRLFFSGVGECVPEIQALQNIDVAVMPMNLPVDRMRPIPVAECLKTFMPAVVYLNHYDNPHARWLVDSQSNPPPELGRQRRRFARSGKRSKVWVLSFGMPAGIRGITIVGNPMLTIERRIASFPVVGGLIAASVLPAVAQNGPPAEPPADWQTTAIDYSNVPYPFPVEYLPVSLGGKDYRMAYMDVAPAGTPNGRTVVLFHGMNFFAAAFEVTIEALRREGFRV
;
A
#
# COMPACT_ATOMS: atom_id res chain seq x y z
N MET A 1 1.76 -43.44 59.83
CA MET A 1 1.78 -43.07 58.40
C MET A 1 0.97 -41.77 58.24
N ARG A 2 1.63 -40.60 58.31
CA ARG A 2 1.00 -39.30 58.04
C ARG A 2 1.75 -38.71 56.85
N LEU A 3 1.11 -38.74 55.68
CA LEU A 3 1.62 -38.16 54.45
C LEU A 3 1.53 -36.64 54.53
N LEU A 4 2.67 -35.98 54.34
CA LEU A 4 2.78 -34.55 54.09
C LEU A 4 2.46 -34.31 52.60
N LEU A 5 1.36 -33.63 52.30
CA LEU A 5 1.11 -33.07 50.97
C LEU A 5 1.79 -31.70 50.89
N SER A 6 2.88 -31.59 50.13
CA SER A 6 3.44 -30.30 49.73
C SER A 6 2.68 -29.80 48.50
N SER A 7 1.88 -28.75 48.65
CA SER A 7 1.27 -28.04 47.51
C SER A 7 2.34 -27.19 46.82
N LEU A 8 2.75 -27.61 45.62
CA LEU A 8 3.60 -26.84 44.73
C LEU A 8 2.73 -25.79 44.02
N VAL A 9 2.87 -24.52 44.39
CA VAL A 9 2.18 -23.40 43.71
C VAL A 9 2.99 -23.05 42.46
N PHE A 10 2.44 -23.37 41.28
CA PHE A 10 2.95 -22.88 40.00
C PHE A 10 2.53 -21.40 39.85
N MET A 11 3.47 -20.48 40.09
CA MET A 11 3.29 -19.07 39.76
C MET A 11 3.44 -18.92 38.24
N VAL A 12 2.32 -18.86 37.53
CA VAL A 12 2.30 -18.46 36.11
C VAL A 12 2.58 -16.96 36.08
N GLY A 13 3.81 -16.58 35.74
CA GLY A 13 4.18 -15.20 35.49
C GLY A 13 3.47 -14.69 34.24
N VAL A 14 2.46 -13.84 34.42
CA VAL A 14 1.86 -13.07 33.32
C VAL A 14 2.79 -11.89 33.08
N SER A 15 3.63 -11.97 32.05
CA SER A 15 4.36 -10.81 31.55
C SER A 15 3.35 -9.84 30.91
N PRO A 16 3.34 -8.56 31.29
CA PRO A 16 2.50 -7.58 30.61
C PRO A 16 3.04 -7.41 29.19
N ALA A 17 2.22 -7.77 28.19
CA ALA A 17 2.49 -7.42 26.80
C ALA A 17 2.30 -5.90 26.66
N PHE A 18 3.40 -5.16 26.65
CA PHE A 18 3.37 -3.76 26.26
C PHE A 18 2.89 -3.69 24.80
N ALA A 19 1.82 -2.94 24.55
CA ALA A 19 1.37 -2.63 23.20
C ALA A 19 2.48 -1.85 22.49
N GLN A 20 3.21 -2.55 21.61
CA GLN A 20 4.22 -1.95 20.75
C GLN A 20 3.50 -0.96 19.83
N SER A 21 3.88 0.33 19.87
CA SER A 21 3.32 1.29 18.92
C SER A 21 3.69 0.85 17.50
N SER A 22 2.77 1.00 16.53
CA SER A 22 2.97 0.46 15.18
C SER A 22 4.30 0.87 14.56
N ASN A 23 4.77 2.08 14.89
CA ASN A 23 6.03 2.68 14.44
C ASN A 23 7.30 2.29 15.23
N ARG A 24 7.21 1.42 16.24
CA ARG A 24 8.35 0.92 17.01
C ARG A 24 8.47 -0.58 16.83
N ILE A 25 9.69 -1.08 16.69
CA ILE A 25 10.00 -2.51 16.60
C ILE A 25 11.03 -2.86 17.65
N ALA A 26 10.69 -3.74 18.59
CA ALA A 26 11.63 -4.20 19.60
C ALA A 26 12.82 -4.93 18.93
N ALA A 27 14.04 -4.51 19.27
CA ALA A 27 15.28 -5.03 18.70
C ALA A 27 16.42 -5.00 19.71
N GLU A 28 17.50 -5.73 19.42
CA GLU A 28 18.71 -5.70 20.24
C GLU A 28 19.36 -4.31 20.20
N GLY A 29 19.73 -3.75 21.35
CA GLY A 29 20.29 -2.39 21.41
C GLY A 29 19.24 -1.27 21.44
N GLY A 30 17.96 -1.61 21.58
CA GLY A 30 16.83 -0.68 21.73
C GLY A 30 15.86 -0.73 20.55
N ASP A 31 14.72 -0.07 20.69
CA ASP A 31 13.69 -0.07 19.64
C ASP A 31 14.22 0.50 18.33
N ILE A 32 13.79 -0.09 17.22
CA ILE A 32 13.84 0.52 15.89
C ILE A 32 12.59 1.39 15.74
N VAL A 33 12.75 2.66 15.38
CA VAL A 33 11.64 3.59 15.17
C VAL A 33 11.55 3.94 13.70
N ILE A 34 10.40 3.70 13.07
CA ILE A 34 10.15 4.08 11.67
C ILE A 34 9.17 5.25 11.66
N THR A 35 9.59 6.38 11.12
CA THR A 35 8.76 7.59 10.98
C THR A 35 8.50 7.84 9.50
N PRO A 36 7.31 7.51 8.97
CA PRO A 36 6.90 7.92 7.64
C PRO A 36 6.88 9.44 7.53
N ILE A 37 7.40 9.99 6.44
CA ILE A 37 7.41 11.43 6.17
C ILE A 37 6.33 11.73 5.13
N ILE A 38 6.54 11.26 3.89
CA ILE A 38 5.59 11.42 2.78
C ILE A 38 5.91 10.42 1.67
N HIS A 39 4.91 9.92 0.97
CA HIS A 39 5.10 9.08 -0.22
C HIS A 39 5.95 7.84 0.05
N SER A 40 7.20 7.74 -0.45
CA SER A 40 8.17 6.69 -0.07
C SER A 40 9.17 7.12 1.00
N SER A 41 9.17 8.40 1.34
CA SER A 41 10.11 9.00 2.27
C SER A 41 9.86 8.56 3.71
N ALA A 42 10.89 8.04 4.37
CA ALA A 42 10.82 7.61 5.76
C ALA A 42 12.16 7.79 6.47
N GLN A 43 12.09 8.09 7.77
CA GLN A 43 13.22 8.05 8.68
C GLN A 43 13.19 6.75 9.49
N VAL A 44 14.33 6.10 9.65
CA VAL A 44 14.51 4.94 10.52
C VAL A 44 15.57 5.26 11.56
N GLU A 45 15.28 5.00 12.83
CA GLU A 45 16.20 5.23 13.93
C GLU A 45 16.44 3.96 14.72
N HIS A 46 17.69 3.69 15.08
CA HIS A 46 18.04 2.58 15.95
C HIS A 46 19.41 2.79 16.57
N ALA A 47 19.55 2.54 17.88
CA ALA A 47 20.82 2.63 18.62
C ALA A 47 21.63 3.92 18.34
N GLY A 48 20.95 5.06 18.21
CA GLY A 48 21.55 6.37 17.93
C GLY A 48 21.96 6.62 16.47
N ARG A 49 21.68 5.68 15.55
CA ARG A 49 21.84 5.86 14.10
C ARG A 49 20.53 6.27 13.44
N VAL A 50 20.65 7.10 12.41
CA VAL A 50 19.53 7.61 11.61
C VAL A 50 19.75 7.21 10.14
N ILE A 51 18.75 6.59 9.53
CA ILE A 51 18.71 6.25 8.11
C ILE A 51 17.54 7.00 7.48
N HIS A 52 17.76 7.64 6.33
CA HIS A 52 16.67 8.15 5.50
C HIS A 52 16.50 7.28 4.27
N ILE A 53 15.26 6.89 3.98
CA ILE A 53 14.84 6.22 2.75
C ILE A 53 14.14 7.27 1.90
N ASP A 54 14.59 7.46 0.66
CA ASP A 54 13.98 8.37 -0.33
C ASP A 54 13.58 9.74 0.25
N PRO A 55 14.52 10.50 0.85
CA PRO A 55 14.20 11.80 1.43
C PRO A 55 13.64 12.73 0.35
N TRP A 56 12.49 13.35 0.61
CA TRP A 56 11.83 14.26 -0.35
C TRP A 56 11.43 15.59 0.31
N SER A 57 11.90 16.71 -0.25
CA SER A 57 11.76 18.06 0.33
C SER A 57 10.35 18.63 0.26
N LEU A 58 9.42 17.96 -0.42
CA LEU A 58 7.99 18.29 -0.32
C LEU A 58 7.36 17.84 1.01
N GLY A 59 8.00 16.93 1.75
CA GLY A 59 7.58 16.54 3.10
C GLY A 59 7.98 17.57 4.17
N ASP A 60 7.36 17.49 5.35
CA ASP A 60 7.82 18.26 6.51
C ASP A 60 9.07 17.59 7.11
N LEU A 61 10.23 18.21 6.85
CA LEU A 61 11.54 17.77 7.34
C LEU A 61 11.99 18.52 8.60
N SER A 62 11.13 19.35 9.20
CA SER A 62 11.53 20.21 10.34
C SER A 62 11.93 19.41 11.58
N GLN A 63 11.34 18.22 11.77
CA GLN A 63 11.65 17.30 12.87
C GLN A 63 12.55 16.13 12.45
N ALA A 64 12.94 16.06 11.18
CA ALA A 64 13.80 15.01 10.66
C ALA A 64 15.23 15.20 11.21
N LYS A 65 15.86 14.08 11.58
CA LYS A 65 17.21 14.04 12.13
C LYS A 65 18.22 13.86 11.01
N ALA A 66 19.44 14.31 11.26
CA ALA A 66 20.53 14.15 10.30
C ALA A 66 20.92 12.66 10.16
N ALA A 67 20.96 12.16 8.93
CA ALA A 67 21.23 10.78 8.56
C ALA A 67 22.71 10.41 8.65
N ASP A 68 22.96 9.24 9.21
CA ASP A 68 24.22 8.49 9.08
C ASP A 68 24.27 7.67 7.79
N LEU A 69 23.13 7.40 7.17
CA LEU A 69 22.98 6.69 5.90
C LEU A 69 21.74 7.22 5.16
N ILE A 70 21.84 7.41 3.86
CA ILE A 70 20.69 7.67 2.98
C ILE A 70 20.61 6.57 1.94
N LEU A 71 19.43 5.99 1.75
CA LEU A 71 19.14 5.01 0.70
C LEU A 71 18.16 5.63 -0.30
N VAL A 72 18.52 5.61 -1.58
CA VAL A 72 17.68 6.08 -2.68
C VAL A 72 17.32 4.90 -3.58
N THR A 73 16.02 4.65 -3.73
CA THR A 73 15.52 3.46 -4.43
C THR A 73 15.42 3.65 -5.94
N ASP A 74 15.17 4.88 -6.41
CA ASP A 74 14.95 5.19 -7.83
C ASP A 74 15.38 6.63 -8.18
N ASP A 75 15.44 6.97 -9.46
CA ASP A 75 15.93 8.28 -9.96
C ASP A 75 14.89 9.42 -10.11
N PRO A 76 13.56 9.22 -10.07
CA PRO A 76 12.62 10.34 -10.10
C PRO A 76 12.73 11.22 -8.84
N GLY A 77 12.38 12.50 -8.98
CA GLY A 77 12.56 13.50 -7.92
C GLY A 77 11.81 13.25 -6.61
N HIS A 78 10.81 12.36 -6.58
CA HIS A 78 10.13 11.94 -5.35
C HIS A 78 10.81 10.75 -4.64
N HIS A 79 11.93 10.26 -5.18
CA HIS A 79 12.87 9.35 -4.52
C HIS A 79 14.27 9.98 -4.40
N LEU A 80 14.75 10.59 -5.48
CA LEU A 80 16.04 11.28 -5.54
C LEU A 80 15.85 12.79 -5.49
N ASP A 81 15.94 13.36 -4.29
CA ASP A 81 15.89 14.80 -4.07
C ASP A 81 17.21 15.33 -3.48
N PRO A 82 18.10 15.93 -4.30
CA PRO A 82 19.35 16.51 -3.83
C PRO A 82 19.19 17.58 -2.74
N VAL A 83 18.05 18.30 -2.71
CA VAL A 83 17.78 19.32 -1.68
C VAL A 83 17.56 18.65 -0.33
N ALA A 84 16.71 17.61 -0.29
CA ALA A 84 16.45 16.85 0.92
C ALA A 84 17.71 16.09 1.39
N ILE A 85 18.47 15.51 0.46
CA ILE A 85 19.76 14.87 0.75
C ILE A 85 20.72 15.88 1.38
N ALA A 86 20.89 17.07 0.80
CA ALA A 86 21.78 18.09 1.34
C ALA A 86 21.36 18.58 2.74
N GLN A 87 20.05 18.68 3.00
CA GLN A 87 19.52 19.09 4.30
C GLN A 87 19.73 18.02 5.37
N LEU A 88 19.56 16.74 5.03
CA LEU A 88 19.47 15.66 6.01
C LEU A 88 20.78 14.88 6.16
N ARG A 89 21.70 14.91 5.19
CA ARG A 89 22.93 14.11 5.24
C ARG A 89 23.93 14.69 6.24
N LYS A 90 24.40 13.89 7.20
CA LYS A 90 25.59 14.26 8.01
C LYS A 90 26.83 14.39 7.11
N PRO A 91 27.78 15.28 7.42
CA PRO A 91 29.02 15.39 6.64
C PRO A 91 29.71 14.03 6.45
N GLY A 92 29.95 13.63 5.21
CA GLY A 92 30.62 12.37 4.86
C GLY A 92 29.76 11.10 5.00
N ALA A 93 28.50 11.19 5.42
CA ALA A 93 27.61 10.02 5.47
C ALA A 93 27.39 9.43 4.06
N PRO A 94 27.33 8.11 3.87
CA PRO A 94 27.05 7.50 2.58
C PRO A 94 25.62 7.80 2.08
N VAL A 95 25.51 8.06 0.77
CA VAL A 95 24.25 8.02 0.02
C VAL A 95 24.35 6.83 -0.91
N VAL A 96 23.54 5.80 -0.70
CA VAL A 96 23.55 4.57 -1.50
C VAL A 96 22.40 4.63 -2.48
N LEU A 97 22.68 4.37 -3.75
CA LEU A 97 21.73 4.60 -4.82
C LEU A 97 21.98 3.67 -6.03
N THR A 98 21.08 3.70 -7.00
CA THR A 98 21.19 2.92 -8.24
C THR A 98 22.16 3.58 -9.22
N ALA A 99 22.69 2.83 -10.20
CA ALA A 99 23.51 3.41 -11.27
C ALA A 99 22.77 4.51 -12.05
N LYS A 100 21.44 4.38 -12.17
CA LYS A 100 20.59 5.36 -12.84
C LYS A 100 20.51 6.67 -12.04
N ALA A 101 20.23 6.58 -10.73
CA ALA A 101 20.21 7.72 -9.82
C ALA A 101 21.57 8.42 -9.73
N HIS A 102 22.68 7.66 -9.81
CA HIS A 102 24.04 8.21 -9.79
C HIS A 102 24.29 9.18 -10.96
N GLY A 103 23.65 8.97 -12.10
CA GLY A 103 23.72 9.88 -13.25
C GLY A 103 23.16 11.27 -12.96
N GLN A 104 22.29 11.41 -11.96
CA GLN A 104 21.71 12.67 -11.50
C GLN A 104 22.34 13.18 -10.19
N PHE A 105 22.92 12.27 -9.37
CA PHE A 105 23.61 12.58 -8.13
C PHE A 105 24.95 11.82 -8.04
N SER A 106 26.03 12.47 -8.46
CA SER A 106 27.35 11.83 -8.61
C SER A 106 28.14 11.61 -7.32
N ASP A 107 27.65 12.12 -6.19
CA ASP A 107 28.26 11.95 -4.85
C ASP A 107 27.60 10.79 -4.08
N GLY A 108 27.02 9.85 -4.82
CA GLY A 108 26.44 8.62 -4.28
C GLY A 108 27.33 7.40 -4.51
N ILE A 109 27.07 6.34 -3.77
CA ILE A 109 27.71 5.04 -3.91
C ILE A 109 26.71 4.11 -4.61
N VAL A 110 27.12 3.57 -5.76
CA VAL A 110 26.28 2.67 -6.55
C VAL A 110 26.28 1.28 -5.92
N ILE A 111 25.09 0.70 -5.79
CA ILE A 111 24.90 -0.72 -5.53
C ILE A 111 23.90 -1.30 -6.54
N SER A 112 24.24 -2.46 -7.11
CA SER A 112 23.45 -3.13 -8.14
C SER A 112 22.44 -4.09 -7.53
N ASN A 113 21.36 -4.41 -8.26
CA ASN A 113 20.41 -5.45 -7.84
C ASN A 113 21.16 -6.76 -7.49
N GLY A 114 20.86 -7.34 -6.32
CA GLY A 114 21.44 -8.58 -5.82
C GLY A 114 22.77 -8.42 -5.07
N GLU A 115 23.34 -7.21 -5.00
CA GLU A 115 24.54 -6.95 -4.23
C GLU A 115 24.24 -6.65 -2.76
N SER A 116 25.22 -6.89 -1.90
CA SER A 116 25.16 -6.58 -0.46
C SER A 116 26.45 -5.89 -0.04
N SER A 117 26.35 -4.93 0.87
CA SER A 117 27.49 -4.21 1.42
C SER A 117 27.17 -3.63 2.80
N VAL A 118 28.17 -3.05 3.46
CA VAL A 118 28.03 -2.42 4.77
C VAL A 118 28.29 -0.93 4.65
N PHE A 119 27.31 -0.12 5.04
CA PHE A 119 27.40 1.34 5.01
C PHE A 119 27.11 1.92 6.38
N ALA A 120 28.00 2.76 6.88
CA ALA A 120 27.90 3.32 8.23
C ALA A 120 27.73 2.26 9.34
N GLY A 121 28.19 1.03 9.11
CA GLY A 121 28.04 -0.11 10.04
C GLY A 121 26.70 -0.86 9.93
N ILE A 122 25.90 -0.58 8.90
CA ILE A 122 24.59 -1.20 8.62
C ILE A 122 24.75 -2.08 7.39
N GLU A 123 24.35 -3.35 7.51
CA GLU A 123 24.25 -4.26 6.37
C GLU A 123 23.07 -3.85 5.49
N VAL A 124 23.34 -3.70 4.19
CA VAL A 124 22.37 -3.30 3.16
C VAL A 124 22.45 -4.30 2.01
N GLU A 125 21.30 -4.86 1.64
CA GLU A 125 21.13 -5.72 0.46
C GLU A 125 20.25 -5.00 -0.55
N ALA A 126 20.70 -4.89 -1.80
CA ALA A 126 19.92 -4.33 -2.88
C ALA A 126 19.08 -5.43 -3.55
N VAL A 127 17.78 -5.21 -3.67
CA VAL A 127 16.81 -6.12 -4.28
C VAL A 127 16.30 -5.49 -5.57
N GLY A 128 16.06 -6.27 -6.61
CA GLY A 128 15.46 -5.73 -7.84
C GLY A 128 14.09 -5.12 -7.59
N ALA A 129 13.85 -3.91 -8.12
CA ALA A 129 12.56 -3.24 -8.12
C ALA A 129 12.22 -2.83 -9.57
N TYR A 130 11.17 -3.42 -10.16
CA TYR A 130 10.82 -3.15 -11.55
C TYR A 130 9.38 -3.55 -11.90
N ASP A 131 8.88 -3.01 -13.01
CA ASP A 131 7.58 -3.37 -13.57
C ASP A 131 7.67 -4.70 -14.34
N MET A 132 6.74 -5.61 -14.07
CA MET A 132 6.55 -6.87 -14.78
C MET A 132 5.38 -6.81 -15.78
N THR A 133 4.44 -5.90 -15.56
CA THR A 133 3.26 -5.73 -16.41
C THR A 133 3.70 -5.36 -17.84
N PRO A 134 3.26 -6.12 -18.87
CA PRO A 134 3.67 -5.90 -20.26
C PRO A 134 3.43 -4.46 -20.75
N GLY A 135 4.38 -3.95 -21.54
CA GLY A 135 4.33 -2.58 -22.09
C GLY A 135 5.64 -1.85 -21.88
N LEU A 136 5.65 -0.54 -22.09
CA LEU A 136 6.77 0.30 -21.70
C LEU A 136 6.78 0.40 -20.17
N PRO A 137 7.83 -0.08 -19.47
CA PRO A 137 7.91 0.04 -18.02
C PRO A 137 8.16 1.49 -17.60
N TYR A 138 7.62 1.88 -16.45
CA TYR A 138 8.03 3.11 -15.76
C TYR A 138 9.32 2.86 -14.97
N HIS A 139 9.46 1.66 -14.42
CA HIS A 139 10.65 1.22 -13.68
C HIS A 139 11.26 0.01 -14.41
N PRO A 140 12.22 0.20 -15.33
CA PRO A 140 12.88 -0.90 -16.03
C PRO A 140 13.71 -1.78 -15.09
N LYS A 141 13.80 -3.09 -15.40
CA LYS A 141 14.65 -4.03 -14.65
C LYS A 141 16.10 -3.55 -14.65
N GLY A 142 16.69 -3.45 -13.44
CA GLY A 142 18.07 -3.02 -13.23
C GLY A 142 18.26 -1.52 -13.01
N GLU A 143 17.20 -0.70 -13.09
CA GLU A 143 17.30 0.75 -12.90
C GLU A 143 16.92 1.23 -11.49
N ALA A 144 16.08 0.47 -10.78
CA ALA A 144 15.66 0.74 -9.41
C ALA A 144 16.04 -0.40 -8.44
N ASN A 145 16.16 -0.07 -7.15
CA ASN A 145 16.47 -0.96 -6.05
C ASN A 145 15.36 -0.91 -5.00
N GLY A 146 14.95 -2.06 -4.46
CA GLY A 146 14.53 -2.14 -3.06
C GLY A 146 15.75 -2.37 -2.17
N TYR A 147 15.62 -2.17 -0.86
CA TYR A 147 16.70 -2.42 0.11
C TYR A 147 16.22 -3.24 1.29
N VAL A 148 16.98 -4.26 1.67
CA VAL A 148 16.91 -4.86 3.01
C VAL A 148 18.01 -4.25 3.86
N ILE A 149 17.65 -3.77 5.06
CA ILE A 149 18.62 -3.33 6.06
C ILE A 149 18.53 -4.19 7.32
N THR A 150 19.68 -4.54 7.89
CA THR A 150 19.76 -5.31 9.15
C THR A 150 20.09 -4.37 10.32
N LEU A 151 19.20 -4.30 11.31
CA LEU A 151 19.33 -3.46 12.52
C LEU A 151 18.92 -4.26 13.76
N GLY A 152 19.75 -4.33 14.80
CA GLY A 152 19.38 -4.98 16.08
C GLY A 152 18.84 -6.41 15.95
N GLY A 153 19.37 -7.19 15.00
CA GLY A 153 18.90 -8.54 14.68
C GLY A 153 17.53 -8.59 14.00
N LYS A 154 17.08 -7.50 13.36
CA LYS A 154 15.85 -7.40 12.57
C LYS A 154 16.18 -7.03 11.13
N ARG A 155 15.43 -7.57 10.18
CA ARG A 155 15.55 -7.30 8.74
C ARG A 155 14.37 -6.49 8.26
N LEU A 156 14.63 -5.27 7.79
CA LEU A 156 13.61 -4.34 7.32
C LEU A 156 13.75 -4.18 5.81
N PHE A 157 12.71 -4.52 5.06
CA PHE A 157 12.65 -4.40 3.61
C PHE A 157 11.89 -3.15 3.18
N PHE A 158 12.52 -2.31 2.37
CA PHE A 158 11.92 -1.15 1.71
C PHE A 158 11.89 -1.43 0.21
N SER A 159 10.72 -1.69 -0.35
CA SER A 159 10.61 -2.17 -1.74
C SER A 159 10.86 -1.09 -2.79
N GLY A 160 10.81 0.19 -2.42
CA GLY A 160 10.92 1.29 -3.38
C GLY A 160 9.71 1.38 -4.30
N VAL A 161 9.91 0.95 -5.56
CA VAL A 161 8.94 1.02 -6.66
C VAL A 161 8.73 -0.37 -7.29
N GLY A 162 7.95 -0.44 -8.38
CA GLY A 162 7.76 -1.67 -9.14
C GLY A 162 6.76 -2.68 -8.56
N GLU A 163 6.75 -3.87 -9.15
CA GLU A 163 5.83 -4.96 -8.84
C GLU A 163 6.46 -6.03 -7.93
N CYS A 164 5.69 -7.07 -7.57
CA CYS A 164 6.19 -8.21 -6.81
C CYS A 164 7.07 -9.14 -7.65
N VAL A 165 8.30 -8.71 -7.92
CA VAL A 165 9.25 -9.45 -8.75
C VAL A 165 9.76 -10.73 -8.05
N PRO A 166 10.28 -11.73 -8.80
CA PRO A 166 10.79 -12.97 -8.20
C PRO A 166 11.84 -12.75 -7.11
N GLU A 167 12.67 -11.73 -7.25
CA GLU A 167 13.69 -11.35 -6.26
C GLU A 167 13.05 -10.94 -4.91
N ILE A 168 11.90 -10.26 -4.93
CA ILE A 168 11.13 -9.91 -3.73
C ILE A 168 10.44 -11.14 -3.14
N GLN A 169 9.88 -12.00 -4.00
CA GLN A 169 9.21 -13.24 -3.57
C GLN A 169 10.16 -14.23 -2.89
N ALA A 170 11.45 -14.16 -3.24
CA ALA A 170 12.50 -15.02 -2.69
C ALA A 170 13.05 -14.52 -1.34
N LEU A 171 12.61 -13.35 -0.85
CA LEU A 171 13.06 -12.84 0.44
C LEU A 171 12.71 -13.79 1.58
N GLN A 172 13.56 -13.83 2.59
CA GLN A 172 13.38 -14.67 3.77
C GLN A 172 13.69 -13.88 5.04
N ASN A 173 13.02 -14.27 6.12
CA ASN A 173 13.24 -13.73 7.46
C ASN A 173 13.13 -12.20 7.52
N ILE A 174 12.20 -11.62 6.77
CA ILE A 174 11.92 -10.19 6.84
C ILE A 174 11.01 -9.93 8.04
N ASP A 175 11.41 -9.04 8.94
CA ASP A 175 10.60 -8.67 10.11
C ASP A 175 9.60 -7.56 9.75
N VAL A 176 10.03 -6.59 8.94
CA VAL A 176 9.22 -5.46 8.51
C VAL A 176 9.32 -5.29 7.01
N ALA A 177 8.19 -5.09 6.33
CA ALA A 177 8.17 -4.73 4.92
C ALA A 177 7.44 -3.39 4.70
N VAL A 178 8.03 -2.52 3.90
CA VAL A 178 7.44 -1.28 3.40
C VAL A 178 7.21 -1.45 1.90
N MET A 179 5.95 -1.59 1.51
CA MET A 179 5.54 -1.97 0.15
C MET A 179 4.79 -0.83 -0.55
N PRO A 180 5.13 -0.53 -1.82
CA PRO A 180 4.43 0.48 -2.59
C PRO A 180 3.08 -0.03 -3.11
N MET A 181 2.10 0.87 -3.25
CA MET A 181 0.91 0.59 -4.07
C MET A 181 0.97 1.25 -5.48
N ASN A 182 2.02 2.01 -5.81
CA ASN A 182 2.29 2.62 -7.13
C ASN A 182 1.06 3.22 -7.84
N LEU A 183 0.18 3.89 -7.09
CA LEU A 183 -1.02 4.52 -7.63
C LEU A 183 -0.75 6.00 -7.87
N PRO A 184 -1.10 6.55 -9.05
CA PRO A 184 -2.04 6.02 -10.04
C PRO A 184 -1.39 5.35 -11.27
N VAL A 185 -0.07 5.14 -11.27
CA VAL A 185 0.64 4.44 -12.36
C VAL A 185 0.14 3.00 -12.51
N ASP A 186 -0.44 2.47 -11.44
CA ASP A 186 -1.25 1.26 -11.41
C ASP A 186 -0.44 0.00 -11.74
N ARG A 187 0.82 0.00 -11.29
CA ARG A 187 1.74 -1.13 -11.42
C ARG A 187 1.59 -2.11 -10.27
N MET A 188 1.33 -1.64 -9.04
CA MET A 188 1.31 -2.50 -7.86
C MET A 188 0.05 -2.31 -7.01
N ARG A 189 -1.09 -2.81 -7.47
CA ARG A 189 -2.39 -2.65 -6.78
C ARG A 189 -2.44 -3.34 -5.40
N PRO A 190 -3.42 -2.99 -4.53
CA PRO A 190 -3.56 -3.60 -3.21
C PRO A 190 -3.59 -5.13 -3.18
N ILE A 191 -4.34 -5.77 -4.09
CA ILE A 191 -4.42 -7.25 -4.17
C ILE A 191 -3.06 -7.87 -4.52
N PRO A 192 -2.36 -7.46 -5.59
CA PRO A 192 -0.99 -7.88 -5.87
C PRO A 192 -0.01 -7.68 -4.70
N VAL A 193 -0.10 -6.57 -3.95
CA VAL A 193 0.72 -6.36 -2.74
C VAL A 193 0.43 -7.43 -1.69
N ALA A 194 -0.85 -7.70 -1.42
CA ALA A 194 -1.26 -8.72 -0.46
C ALA A 194 -0.78 -10.12 -0.87
N GLU A 195 -0.89 -10.49 -2.16
CA GLU A 195 -0.37 -11.76 -2.67
C GLU A 195 1.16 -11.83 -2.57
N CYS A 196 1.86 -10.72 -2.80
CA CYS A 196 3.31 -10.64 -2.65
C CYS A 196 3.75 -10.96 -1.22
N LEU A 197 3.10 -10.34 -0.24
CA LEU A 197 3.44 -10.49 1.18
C LEU A 197 3.26 -11.92 1.68
N LYS A 198 2.40 -12.73 1.05
CA LYS A 198 2.24 -14.15 1.38
C LYS A 198 3.49 -15.00 1.03
N THR A 199 4.35 -14.52 0.13
CA THR A 199 5.52 -15.29 -0.33
C THR A 199 6.68 -15.25 0.65
N PHE A 200 6.87 -14.14 1.38
CA PHE A 200 7.97 -13.98 2.34
C PHE A 200 7.53 -13.60 3.78
N MET A 201 6.23 -13.37 3.99
CA MET A 201 5.53 -13.31 5.28
C MET A 201 6.19 -12.44 6.37
N PRO A 202 6.33 -11.11 6.17
CA PRO A 202 6.85 -10.23 7.21
C PRO A 202 5.91 -10.12 8.41
N ALA A 203 6.47 -9.84 9.59
CA ALA A 203 5.69 -9.67 10.83
C ALA A 203 4.92 -8.34 10.84
N VAL A 204 5.51 -7.28 10.27
CA VAL A 204 4.92 -5.94 10.18
C VAL A 204 4.95 -5.46 8.74
N VAL A 205 3.87 -4.80 8.29
CA VAL A 205 3.76 -4.24 6.94
C VAL A 205 3.34 -2.78 6.99
N TYR A 206 4.05 -1.95 6.24
CA TYR A 206 3.66 -0.59 5.92
C TYR A 206 3.37 -0.47 4.43
N LEU A 207 2.36 0.32 4.08
CA LEU A 207 2.05 0.65 2.70
C LEU A 207 2.47 2.09 2.39
N ASN A 208 3.13 2.31 1.26
CA ASN A 208 3.66 3.62 0.85
C ASN A 208 3.45 3.86 -0.66
N HIS A 209 3.89 5.01 -1.16
CA HIS A 209 3.91 5.33 -2.60
C HIS A 209 2.54 5.19 -3.31
N TYR A 210 1.49 5.83 -2.78
CA TYR A 210 0.16 5.81 -3.40
C TYR A 210 -0.63 7.09 -3.21
N ASP A 211 -1.46 7.39 -4.21
CA ASP A 211 -2.51 8.38 -4.12
C ASP A 211 -3.76 7.79 -3.43
N ASN A 212 -4.12 8.37 -2.28
CA ASN A 212 -5.28 7.96 -1.49
C ASN A 212 -6.60 7.98 -2.30
N PRO A 213 -6.95 9.05 -3.03
CA PRO A 213 -8.10 9.06 -3.93
C PRO A 213 -8.13 7.91 -4.94
N HIS A 214 -6.99 7.59 -5.59
CA HIS A 214 -6.91 6.51 -6.55
C HIS A 214 -7.05 5.13 -5.92
N ALA A 215 -6.41 4.90 -4.77
CA ALA A 215 -6.58 3.67 -3.99
C ALA A 215 -8.04 3.40 -3.64
N ARG A 216 -8.77 4.46 -3.24
CA ARG A 216 -10.20 4.40 -2.94
C ARG A 216 -11.05 4.06 -4.16
N TRP A 217 -10.78 4.67 -5.30
CA TRP A 217 -11.51 4.37 -6.54
C TRP A 217 -11.38 2.90 -6.96
N LEU A 218 -10.21 2.27 -6.74
CA LEU A 218 -10.01 0.86 -7.06
C LEU A 218 -10.84 -0.09 -6.19
N VAL A 219 -11.20 0.31 -4.97
CA VAL A 219 -12.01 -0.50 -4.05
C VAL A 219 -13.50 -0.13 -4.05
N ASP A 220 -13.86 1.05 -4.56
CA ASP A 220 -15.24 1.54 -4.69
C ASP A 220 -15.51 2.13 -6.10
N SER A 221 -16.02 1.26 -6.98
CA SER A 221 -16.28 1.55 -8.40
C SER A 221 -17.44 2.52 -8.67
N GLN A 222 -18.17 2.96 -7.63
CA GLN A 222 -19.26 3.95 -7.76
C GLN A 222 -18.78 5.41 -7.67
N SER A 223 -17.50 5.63 -7.32
CA SER A 223 -16.89 6.96 -7.25
C SER A 223 -16.39 7.44 -8.63
N ASN A 224 -16.47 8.75 -8.89
CA ASN A 224 -15.90 9.34 -10.11
C ASN A 224 -14.38 9.03 -10.18
N PRO A 225 -13.84 8.63 -11.35
CA PRO A 225 -12.42 8.35 -11.47
C PRO A 225 -11.58 9.61 -11.15
N PRO A 226 -10.44 9.47 -10.46
CA PRO A 226 -9.54 10.57 -10.19
C PRO A 226 -9.21 11.39 -11.46
N PRO A 227 -9.04 12.72 -11.37
CA PRO A 227 -8.87 13.61 -12.53
C PRO A 227 -7.78 13.18 -13.53
N GLU A 228 -6.77 12.45 -13.07
CA GLU A 228 -5.65 11.96 -13.89
C GLU A 228 -6.01 10.80 -14.84
N LEU A 229 -6.96 9.94 -14.47
CA LEU A 229 -7.49 8.89 -15.35
C LEU A 229 -8.19 9.49 -16.58
N GLY A 230 -8.84 10.65 -16.41
CA GLY A 230 -9.42 11.42 -17.50
C GLY A 230 -8.39 11.96 -18.50
N ARG A 231 -7.15 12.23 -18.07
CA ARG A 231 -6.05 12.70 -18.92
C ARG A 231 -5.32 11.56 -19.63
N GLN A 232 -5.10 10.42 -18.96
CA GLN A 232 -4.51 9.24 -19.60
C GLN A 232 -5.42 8.64 -20.69
N ARG A 233 -6.73 8.51 -20.44
CA ARG A 233 -7.70 8.06 -21.47
C ARG A 233 -7.74 8.98 -22.70
N ARG A 234 -7.63 10.30 -22.51
CA ARG A 234 -7.61 11.28 -23.61
C ARG A 234 -6.30 11.25 -24.41
N ARG A 235 -5.16 10.87 -23.81
CA ARG A 235 -3.90 10.67 -24.55
C ARG A 235 -3.93 9.43 -25.44
N PHE A 236 -4.50 8.32 -24.96
CA PHE A 236 -4.69 7.11 -25.78
C PHE A 236 -5.70 7.32 -26.92
N ALA A 237 -6.79 8.05 -26.68
CA ALA A 237 -7.79 8.34 -27.72
C ALA A 237 -7.28 9.30 -28.82
N ARG A 238 -6.31 10.18 -28.52
CA ARG A 238 -5.75 11.14 -29.50
C ARG A 238 -4.61 10.58 -30.35
N SER A 239 -4.07 9.40 -30.06
CA SER A 239 -2.93 8.85 -30.81
C SER A 239 -3.29 8.16 -32.13
N GLY A 240 -4.58 7.95 -32.42
CA GLY A 240 -5.08 7.52 -33.73
C GLY A 240 -4.58 6.16 -34.25
N LYS A 241 -3.71 5.45 -33.53
CA LYS A 241 -3.17 4.15 -33.95
C LYS A 241 -4.10 3.04 -33.46
N ARG A 242 -4.93 2.54 -34.39
CA ARG A 242 -5.58 1.22 -34.24
C ARG A 242 -4.48 0.15 -34.28
N SER A 243 -3.96 -0.23 -33.12
CA SER A 243 -3.11 -1.42 -33.00
C SER A 243 -4.00 -2.64 -33.16
N LYS A 244 -3.91 -3.33 -34.30
CA LYS A 244 -4.42 -4.70 -34.45
C LYS A 244 -3.55 -5.61 -33.57
N VAL A 245 -4.01 -5.95 -32.38
CA VAL A 245 -3.40 -7.00 -31.57
C VAL A 245 -3.92 -8.34 -32.07
N TRP A 246 -3.02 -9.15 -32.62
CA TRP A 246 -3.25 -10.58 -32.82
C TRP A 246 -3.00 -11.28 -31.49
N VAL A 247 -4.02 -11.91 -30.92
CA VAL A 247 -3.87 -12.78 -29.76
C VAL A 247 -3.37 -14.14 -30.26
N LEU A 248 -2.09 -14.42 -30.06
CA LEU A 248 -1.52 -15.76 -30.20
C LEU A 248 -1.92 -16.55 -28.94
N SER A 249 -2.85 -17.50 -29.12
CA SER A 249 -3.26 -18.44 -28.09
C SER A 249 -2.19 -19.53 -27.96
N PHE A 250 -1.44 -19.54 -26.85
CA PHE A 250 -0.59 -20.66 -26.48
C PHE A 250 -1.38 -21.60 -25.56
N GLY A 251 -1.49 -22.86 -25.97
CA GLY A 251 -2.20 -23.91 -25.24
C GLY A 251 -1.54 -24.26 -23.91
N MET A 252 -2.35 -24.36 -22.86
CA MET A 252 -1.97 -24.95 -21.59
C MET A 252 -2.02 -26.49 -21.66
N PRO A 253 -1.08 -27.23 -21.04
CA PRO A 253 -1.22 -28.66 -20.83
C PRO A 253 -2.25 -28.95 -19.72
N ALA A 254 -2.94 -30.07 -19.89
CA ALA A 254 -4.14 -30.48 -19.16
C ALA A 254 -3.91 -30.79 -17.68
N GLY A 255 -4.86 -30.36 -16.84
CA GLY A 255 -5.06 -30.94 -15.51
C GLY A 255 -5.64 -29.97 -14.48
N ILE A 256 -6.95 -29.76 -14.50
CA ILE A 256 -7.85 -29.62 -13.32
C ILE A 256 -9.29 -29.59 -13.87
N ARG A 257 -10.14 -30.46 -13.32
CA ARG A 257 -11.55 -30.60 -13.69
C ARG A 257 -12.42 -29.65 -12.88
N GLY A 258 -13.33 -28.96 -13.57
CA GLY A 258 -14.62 -28.52 -13.03
C GLY A 258 -14.72 -27.04 -12.65
N ILE A 259 -15.34 -26.25 -13.54
CA ILE A 259 -16.49 -25.37 -13.27
C ILE A 259 -17.08 -25.02 -14.65
N THR A 260 -18.35 -25.38 -14.85
CA THR A 260 -19.12 -25.08 -16.06
C THR A 260 -19.65 -23.65 -15.97
N ILE A 261 -19.25 -22.77 -16.90
CA ILE A 261 -19.98 -21.54 -17.19
C ILE A 261 -20.82 -21.81 -18.45
N VAL A 262 -22.15 -21.68 -18.30
CA VAL A 262 -23.13 -21.77 -19.39
C VAL A 262 -22.95 -20.57 -20.31
N GLY A 263 -22.32 -20.77 -21.46
CA GLY A 263 -22.23 -19.77 -22.54
C GLY A 263 -23.28 -20.06 -23.61
N ASN A 264 -24.10 -19.08 -23.95
CA ASN A 264 -24.98 -19.13 -25.12
C ASN A 264 -24.16 -19.18 -26.42
N PRO A 265 -24.58 -19.96 -27.44
CA PRO A 265 -23.82 -20.10 -28.67
C PRO A 265 -24.01 -18.89 -29.60
N MET A 266 -22.89 -18.41 -30.17
CA MET A 266 -22.89 -17.66 -31.42
C MET A 266 -23.52 -18.51 -32.52
N LEU A 267 -24.58 -18.01 -33.15
CA LEU A 267 -25.08 -18.51 -34.43
C LEU A 267 -24.66 -17.54 -35.54
N THR A 268 -23.75 -18.02 -36.37
CA THR A 268 -23.45 -17.55 -37.72
C THR A 268 -24.74 -17.57 -38.56
N ILE A 269 -25.13 -16.45 -39.16
CA ILE A 269 -26.18 -16.42 -40.17
C ILE A 269 -25.71 -15.62 -41.38
N GLU A 270 -25.65 -16.35 -42.50
CA GLU A 270 -25.41 -15.85 -43.84
C GLU A 270 -26.49 -14.87 -44.32
N ARG A 271 -26.04 -13.91 -45.13
CA ARG A 271 -26.89 -13.02 -45.92
C ARG A 271 -27.85 -13.82 -46.81
N ARG A 272 -29.14 -13.74 -46.54
CA ARG A 272 -30.18 -13.87 -47.57
C ARG A 272 -31.05 -12.63 -47.58
N ILE A 273 -31.03 -11.99 -48.74
CA ILE A 273 -31.90 -10.88 -49.13
C ILE A 273 -33.29 -11.49 -49.39
N ALA A 274 -34.28 -11.06 -48.62
CA ALA A 274 -35.69 -11.28 -48.95
C ALA A 274 -36.49 -10.05 -48.54
N SER A 275 -37.06 -9.42 -49.55
CA SER A 275 -37.88 -8.21 -49.52
C SER A 275 -39.20 -8.48 -48.80
N PHE A 276 -39.55 -7.68 -47.79
CA PHE A 276 -40.91 -7.56 -47.26
C PHE A 276 -41.22 -6.09 -46.91
N PRO A 277 -42.49 -5.66 -47.03
CA PRO A 277 -42.87 -4.30 -47.32
C PRO A 277 -42.82 -3.40 -46.08
N VAL A 278 -42.53 -2.12 -46.33
CA VAL A 278 -42.54 -1.04 -45.34
C VAL A 278 -43.98 -0.83 -44.86
N VAL A 279 -44.26 -1.20 -43.61
CA VAL A 279 -45.41 -0.71 -42.85
C VAL A 279 -44.90 0.41 -41.96
N GLY A 280 -45.36 1.63 -42.21
CA GLY A 280 -45.03 2.81 -41.43
C GLY A 280 -45.58 2.70 -40.00
N GLY A 281 -44.68 2.67 -39.02
CA GLY A 281 -44.99 2.85 -37.61
C GLY A 281 -44.29 4.11 -37.09
N LEU A 282 -45.07 5.02 -36.51
CA LEU A 282 -44.58 6.24 -35.86
C LEU A 282 -43.49 5.89 -34.82
N ILE A 283 -42.29 6.45 -34.99
CA ILE A 283 -41.29 6.52 -33.92
C ILE A 283 -41.60 7.78 -33.12
N ALA A 284 -42.21 7.62 -31.95
CA ALA A 284 -42.20 8.66 -30.94
C ALA A 284 -40.75 8.83 -30.46
N ALA A 285 -40.14 9.97 -30.77
CA ALA A 285 -38.83 10.34 -30.25
C ALA A 285 -38.95 10.59 -28.74
N SER A 286 -38.61 9.59 -27.94
CA SER A 286 -38.39 9.76 -26.50
C SER A 286 -37.11 10.58 -26.30
N VAL A 287 -37.28 11.89 -26.13
CA VAL A 287 -36.24 12.79 -25.63
C VAL A 287 -35.97 12.39 -24.18
N LEU A 288 -34.87 11.67 -23.94
CA LEU A 288 -34.32 11.51 -22.59
C LEU A 288 -33.76 12.88 -22.16
N PRO A 289 -34.20 13.46 -21.02
CA PRO A 289 -33.57 14.65 -20.52
C PRO A 289 -32.15 14.31 -20.09
N ALA A 290 -31.18 15.10 -20.56
CA ALA A 290 -29.82 15.06 -20.04
C ALA A 290 -29.87 15.37 -18.55
N VAL A 291 -29.41 14.45 -17.71
CA VAL A 291 -29.30 14.65 -16.27
C VAL A 291 -28.24 15.73 -16.04
N ALA A 292 -28.68 16.93 -15.68
CA ALA A 292 -27.81 18.00 -15.24
C ALA A 292 -27.11 17.58 -13.94
N GLN A 293 -25.80 17.80 -13.85
CA GLN A 293 -25.08 17.73 -12.58
C GLN A 293 -25.55 18.89 -11.70
N ASN A 294 -26.44 18.62 -10.74
CA ASN A 294 -26.89 19.61 -9.77
C ASN A 294 -25.77 19.87 -8.75
N GLY A 295 -25.43 21.14 -8.54
CA GLY A 295 -24.61 21.57 -7.39
C GLY A 295 -25.31 21.28 -6.06
N PRO A 296 -24.60 21.44 -4.92
CA PRO A 296 -25.21 21.25 -3.60
C PRO A 296 -26.42 22.20 -3.41
N PRO A 297 -27.50 21.74 -2.74
CA PRO A 297 -28.67 22.57 -2.50
C PRO A 297 -28.30 23.80 -1.66
N ALA A 298 -29.02 24.91 -1.89
CA ALA A 298 -28.78 26.17 -1.18
C ALA A 298 -29.08 26.08 0.33
N GLU A 299 -29.87 25.08 0.74
CA GLU A 299 -30.17 24.76 2.13
C GLU A 299 -29.93 23.26 2.37
N PRO A 300 -29.39 22.87 3.54
CA PRO A 300 -29.22 21.47 3.89
C PRO A 300 -30.60 20.76 3.91
N PRO A 301 -30.70 19.56 3.33
CA PRO A 301 -31.92 18.76 3.39
C PRO A 301 -32.47 18.61 4.81
N ALA A 302 -33.80 18.63 4.94
CA ALA A 302 -34.48 18.61 6.24
C ALA A 302 -34.24 17.31 7.05
N ASP A 303 -33.76 16.25 6.41
CA ASP A 303 -33.40 14.96 7.01
C ASP A 303 -31.95 14.90 7.50
N TRP A 304 -31.15 15.95 7.29
CA TRP A 304 -29.78 16.01 7.80
C TRP A 304 -29.78 16.32 9.30
N GLN A 305 -29.05 15.49 10.05
CA GLN A 305 -28.83 15.73 11.48
C GLN A 305 -27.52 16.46 11.71
N THR A 306 -27.47 17.30 12.75
CA THR A 306 -26.25 17.96 13.20
C THR A 306 -25.24 16.91 13.67
N THR A 307 -24.06 16.87 13.07
CA THR A 307 -22.98 15.98 13.50
C THR A 307 -22.32 16.50 14.78
N ALA A 308 -22.16 15.64 15.77
CA ALA A 308 -21.41 15.96 16.97
C ALA A 308 -19.95 16.26 16.62
N ILE A 309 -19.31 17.18 17.34
CA ILE A 309 -17.91 17.58 17.08
C ILE A 309 -16.92 16.41 17.22
N ASP A 310 -17.28 15.39 17.99
CA ASP A 310 -16.52 14.15 18.19
C ASP A 310 -17.04 12.98 17.35
N TYR A 311 -17.97 13.24 16.42
CA TYR A 311 -18.61 12.26 15.54
C TYR A 311 -19.32 11.11 16.28
N SER A 312 -19.64 11.27 17.57
CA SER A 312 -20.31 10.23 18.38
C SER A 312 -21.70 9.83 17.87
N ASN A 313 -22.34 10.67 17.06
CA ASN A 313 -23.63 10.38 16.42
C ASN A 313 -23.51 9.95 14.96
N VAL A 314 -22.29 9.70 14.46
CA VAL A 314 -22.08 9.07 13.17
C VAL A 314 -22.10 7.55 13.35
N PRO A 315 -22.92 6.80 12.60
CA PRO A 315 -22.93 5.34 12.67
C PRO A 315 -21.64 4.76 12.08
N TYR A 316 -21.01 3.86 12.82
CA TYR A 316 -19.86 3.06 12.39
C TYR A 316 -20.29 1.61 12.10
N PRO A 317 -19.59 0.90 11.20
CA PRO A 317 -19.95 -0.46 10.79
C PRO A 317 -19.71 -1.50 11.89
N PHE A 318 -18.84 -1.20 12.86
CA PHE A 318 -18.54 -2.07 14.00
C PHE A 318 -18.60 -1.27 15.32
N PRO A 319 -18.70 -1.97 16.47
CA PRO A 319 -18.71 -1.31 17.77
C PRO A 319 -17.48 -0.41 17.96
N VAL A 320 -17.73 0.81 18.43
CA VAL A 320 -16.69 1.79 18.72
C VAL A 320 -16.35 1.77 20.20
N GLU A 321 -15.07 1.64 20.49
CA GLU A 321 -14.47 1.79 21.80
C GLU A 321 -13.60 3.05 21.85
N TYR A 322 -13.20 3.45 23.07
CA TYR A 322 -12.42 4.67 23.28
C TYR A 322 -11.17 4.38 24.11
N LEU A 323 -10.01 4.74 23.56
CA LEU A 323 -8.73 4.66 24.23
C LEU A 323 -8.37 6.04 24.81
N PRO A 324 -8.09 6.17 26.12
CA PRO A 324 -7.57 7.41 26.69
C PRO A 324 -6.14 7.68 26.19
N VAL A 325 -5.85 8.90 25.76
CA VAL A 325 -4.54 9.30 25.22
C VAL A 325 -4.15 10.66 25.79
N SER A 326 -2.91 10.83 26.23
CA SER A 326 -2.38 12.14 26.66
C SER A 326 -1.37 12.66 25.63
N LEU A 327 -1.59 13.86 25.08
CA LEU A 327 -0.74 14.45 24.04
C LEU A 327 -0.46 15.92 24.38
N GLY A 328 0.81 16.30 24.54
CA GLY A 328 1.19 17.68 24.88
C GLY A 328 0.62 18.16 26.23
N GLY A 329 0.50 17.27 27.22
CA GLY A 329 -0.02 17.58 28.56
C GLY A 329 -1.53 17.80 28.63
N LYS A 330 -2.27 17.42 27.57
CA LYS A 330 -3.74 17.45 27.54
C LYS A 330 -4.29 16.04 27.37
N ASP A 331 -5.44 15.77 27.99
CA ASP A 331 -6.14 14.49 27.90
C ASP A 331 -7.08 14.48 26.70
N TYR A 332 -7.00 13.40 25.92
CA TYR A 332 -7.83 13.10 24.75
C TYR A 332 -8.38 11.68 24.87
N ARG A 333 -9.31 11.36 23.97
CA ARG A 333 -9.78 9.99 23.73
C ARG A 333 -9.74 9.70 22.24
N MET A 334 -9.23 8.54 21.87
CA MET A 334 -9.18 8.06 20.50
C MET A 334 -10.27 7.00 20.31
N ALA A 335 -11.20 7.23 19.38
CA ALA A 335 -12.17 6.23 18.98
C ALA A 335 -11.49 5.14 18.13
N TYR A 336 -11.80 3.88 18.38
CA TYR A 336 -11.34 2.75 17.58
C TYR A 336 -12.43 1.68 17.46
N MET A 337 -12.33 0.81 16.46
CA MET A 337 -13.12 -0.42 16.38
C MET A 337 -12.16 -1.58 16.56
N ASP A 338 -12.44 -2.47 17.49
CA ASP A 338 -11.68 -3.71 17.67
C ASP A 338 -12.56 -4.87 17.26
N VAL A 339 -12.21 -5.53 16.15
CA VAL A 339 -13.09 -6.49 15.53
C VAL A 339 -12.49 -7.86 15.40
N ALA A 340 -13.22 -8.83 15.97
CA ALA A 340 -12.81 -10.21 16.04
C ALA A 340 -12.78 -10.88 14.64
N PRO A 341 -11.95 -11.91 14.48
CA PRO A 341 -12.02 -12.80 13.32
C PRO A 341 -13.43 -13.36 13.12
N ALA A 342 -13.88 -13.43 11.86
CA ALA A 342 -15.07 -14.19 11.48
C ALA A 342 -14.71 -15.62 11.02
N GLY A 343 -13.49 -15.81 10.49
CA GLY A 343 -12.93 -17.12 10.14
C GLY A 343 -12.13 -17.74 11.30
N THR A 344 -11.45 -18.87 11.02
CA THR A 344 -10.52 -19.50 11.98
C THR A 344 -9.44 -18.49 12.39
N PRO A 345 -9.30 -18.15 13.69
CA PRO A 345 -8.29 -17.20 14.12
C PRO A 345 -6.90 -17.64 13.69
N ASN A 346 -6.20 -16.77 12.97
CA ASN A 346 -4.85 -17.03 12.49
C ASN A 346 -3.77 -16.54 13.48
N GLY A 347 -4.20 -16.00 14.63
CA GLY A 347 -3.34 -15.47 15.69
C GLY A 347 -2.72 -14.09 15.39
N ARG A 348 -3.15 -13.41 14.32
CA ARG A 348 -2.59 -12.14 13.87
C ARG A 348 -3.60 -11.00 13.96
N THR A 349 -3.09 -9.79 14.16
CA THR A 349 -3.89 -8.56 14.27
C THR A 349 -3.45 -7.57 13.19
N VAL A 350 -4.40 -6.90 12.53
CA VAL A 350 -4.13 -5.87 11.51
C VAL A 350 -4.71 -4.55 12.00
N VAL A 351 -3.86 -3.58 12.34
CA VAL A 351 -4.33 -2.25 12.78
C VAL A 351 -4.47 -1.33 11.57
N LEU A 352 -5.67 -0.80 11.35
CA LEU A 352 -5.96 0.16 10.29
C LEU A 352 -6.00 1.58 10.86
N PHE A 353 -5.06 2.44 10.44
CA PHE A 353 -5.11 3.86 10.76
C PHE A 353 -5.80 4.64 9.64
N HIS A 354 -6.64 5.61 10.02
CA HIS A 354 -7.08 6.66 9.09
C HIS A 354 -6.43 7.98 9.47
N GLY A 355 -6.13 8.81 8.47
CA GLY A 355 -5.57 10.16 8.66
C GLY A 355 -6.54 11.25 8.22
N MET A 356 -6.40 12.46 8.78
CA MET A 356 -7.17 13.67 8.45
C MET A 356 -8.71 13.51 8.58
N ASN A 357 -9.48 14.22 7.75
CA ASN A 357 -10.94 14.42 7.85
C ASN A 357 -11.79 13.18 7.47
N PHE A 358 -11.27 11.97 7.60
CA PHE A 358 -11.99 10.74 7.24
C PHE A 358 -12.30 9.92 8.48
N PHE A 359 -13.49 9.33 8.51
CA PHE A 359 -13.95 8.48 9.62
C PHE A 359 -13.81 7.00 9.24
N ALA A 360 -13.50 6.16 10.23
CA ALA A 360 -13.10 4.76 10.05
C ALA A 360 -14.16 3.84 9.39
N ALA A 361 -15.41 4.31 9.17
CA ALA A 361 -16.44 3.50 8.53
C ALA A 361 -16.10 3.05 7.10
N ALA A 362 -15.28 3.83 6.38
CA ALA A 362 -14.82 3.46 5.03
C ALA A 362 -14.05 2.14 4.99
N PHE A 363 -13.56 1.65 6.13
CA PHE A 363 -12.85 0.39 6.21
C PHE A 363 -13.77 -0.83 6.33
N GLU A 364 -15.10 -0.69 6.35
CA GLU A 364 -16.03 -1.82 6.51
C GLU A 364 -15.66 -3.03 5.64
N VAL A 365 -15.50 -2.81 4.32
CA VAL A 365 -15.15 -3.85 3.35
C VAL A 365 -13.79 -4.47 3.66
N THR A 366 -12.80 -3.65 4.05
CA THR A 366 -11.45 -4.10 4.38
C THR A 366 -11.42 -4.94 5.66
N ILE A 367 -12.05 -4.46 6.73
CA ILE A 367 -12.16 -5.15 8.02
C ILE A 367 -12.89 -6.48 7.82
N GLU A 368 -13.92 -6.50 6.99
CA GLU A 368 -14.70 -7.70 6.70
C GLU A 368 -13.92 -8.73 5.86
N ALA A 369 -13.11 -8.30 4.89
CA ALA A 369 -12.22 -9.19 4.16
C ALA A 369 -11.15 -9.81 5.09
N LEU A 370 -10.50 -8.97 5.91
CA LEU A 370 -9.43 -9.40 6.81
C LEU A 370 -9.94 -10.36 7.90
N ARG A 371 -11.10 -10.09 8.50
CA ARG A 371 -11.62 -10.98 9.54
C ARG A 371 -12.02 -12.36 9.02
N ARG A 372 -12.46 -12.47 7.75
CA ARG A 372 -12.79 -13.76 7.12
C ARG A 372 -11.57 -14.64 6.93
N GLU A 373 -10.42 -14.01 6.71
CA GLU A 373 -9.10 -14.67 6.64
C GLU A 373 -8.50 -14.95 8.03
N GLY A 374 -9.26 -14.72 9.12
CA GLY A 374 -8.85 -15.09 10.47
C GLY A 374 -8.11 -14.01 11.25
N PHE A 375 -7.97 -12.80 10.71
CA PHE A 375 -7.32 -11.69 11.41
C PHE A 375 -8.28 -11.03 12.41
N ARG A 376 -7.75 -10.61 13.56
CA ARG A 376 -8.36 -9.54 14.37
C ARG A 376 -8.00 -8.21 13.72
N VAL A 377 -8.92 -7.26 13.64
CA VAL A 377 -8.71 -5.99 12.93
C VAL A 377 -9.01 -4.81 13.83
#